data_AF-A0A067EJX5-F1
#
_entry.id   AF-A0A067EJX5-F1
#
_cell.length_a   1.000
_cell.length_b   1.000
_cell.length_c   1.000
_cell.angle_alpha   90.00
_cell.angle_beta   90.00
_cell.angle_gamma   90.00
#
_symmetry.space_group_name_H-M   'P 1'
#
loop_
_entity.id
_entity.type
_entity.pdbx_description
1 polymer ?
#
loop_
_entity_poly.entity_id
_entity_poly.type
_entity_poly.pdbx_seq_one_letter_code
_entity_poly.pdbx_strand_id
1 'polypeptide(L)' 'MDPRQDRFEIAFFDVETAFPNPPGQRIAILEFGAILVCPKTLEELQPYSTL' A
#
# COMPACT_ATOMS: atom_id res chain seq x y z
N MET A 1 -21.01 4.43 19.27
CA MET A 1 -19.62 3.96 19.05
C MET A 1 -19.61 3.24 17.72
N ASP A 2 -18.84 3.73 16.75
CA ASP A 2 -18.70 3.07 15.45
C ASP A 2 -17.86 1.80 15.66
N PRO A 3 -18.37 0.58 15.39
CA PRO A 3 -17.62 -0.66 15.58
C PRO A 3 -16.33 -0.74 14.75
N ARG A 4 -16.11 0.21 13.84
CA ARG A 4 -14.87 0.34 13.05
C ARG A 4 -13.76 1.12 13.77
N GLN A 5 -14.06 1.86 14.85
CA GLN A 5 -13.06 2.70 15.55
C GLN A 5 -12.00 1.90 16.32
N ASP A 6 -12.24 0.60 16.59
CA ASP A 6 -11.28 -0.28 17.30
C ASP A 6 -10.56 -1.28 16.39
N ARG A 7 -10.70 -1.17 15.06
CA ARG A 7 -9.91 -1.98 14.12
C ARG A 7 -8.53 -1.37 13.98
N PHE A 8 -7.64 -1.75 14.88
CA PHE A 8 -6.20 -1.58 14.68
C PHE A 8 -5.80 -2.49 13.51
N GLU A 9 -5.66 -1.92 12.31
CA GLU A 9 -5.17 -2.58 11.10
C GLU A 9 -3.83 -1.97 10.72
N ILE A 10 -2.91 -2.78 10.17
CA ILE A 10 -1.65 -2.30 9.58
C ILE A 10 -1.86 -2.23 8.08
N ALA A 11 -1.56 -1.08 7.48
CA ALA A 11 -1.48 -0.94 6.03
C ALA A 11 -0.03 -1.08 5.59
N PHE A 12 0.26 -2.05 4.73
CA PHE A 12 1.52 -2.11 3.98
C PHE A 12 1.29 -1.51 2.60
N PHE A 13 2.25 -0.72 2.13
CA PHE A 13 2.24 -0.11 0.81
C PHE A 13 3.44 -0.64 0.02
N ASP A 14 3.19 -1.03 -1.22
CA ASP A 14 4.20 -1.38 -2.20
C ASP A 14 4.01 -0.48 -3.41
N VAL A 15 5.05 0.26 -3.81
CA VAL A 15 4.93 1.31 -4.82
C VAL A 15 6.00 1.10 -5.87
N GLU A 16 5.56 0.77 -7.07
CA GLU A 16 6.44 0.60 -8.23
C GLU A 16 6.59 1.91 -8.97
N THR A 17 7.82 2.22 -9.36
CA THR A 17 8.14 3.50 -9.99
C THR A 17 8.94 3.32 -11.26
N ALA A 18 8.69 4.21 -12.22
CA ALA A 18 9.55 4.33 -13.40
C ALA A 18 10.80 5.13 -13.02
N PHE A 19 11.97 4.49 -13.11
CA PHE A 19 13.22 5.22 -13.00
C PHE A 19 13.46 6.04 -14.28
N PRO A 20 13.70 7.36 -14.15
CA PRO A 20 13.92 8.21 -15.31
C PRO A 20 15.24 7.87 -16.01
N ASN A 21 15.19 7.59 -17.31
CA ASN A 21 16.36 7.55 -18.19
C ASN A 21 16.14 8.52 -19.36
N PRO A 22 16.93 9.60 -19.50
CA PRO A 22 18.13 9.97 -18.74
C PRO A 22 17.87 10.50 -17.32
N PRO A 23 18.89 10.48 -16.43
CA PRO A 23 18.80 11.00 -15.06
C PRO A 23 18.38 12.48 -15.01
N GLY A 24 17.55 12.85 -14.03
CA GLY A 24 17.11 14.24 -13.80
C GLY A 24 15.64 14.54 -14.14
N GLN A 25 14.90 13.56 -14.68
CA GLN A 25 13.44 13.67 -14.82
C GLN A 25 12.71 13.27 -13.53
N ARG A 26 11.40 13.58 -13.49
CA ARG A 26 10.53 13.19 -12.38
C ARG A 26 10.31 11.68 -12.39
N ILE A 27 10.34 11.08 -11.20
CA ILE A 27 9.92 9.70 -10.99
C ILE A 27 8.39 9.66 -11.04
N ALA A 28 7.85 8.73 -11.83
CA ALA A 28 6.41 8.47 -11.90
C ALA A 28 6.08 7.17 -11.15
N ILE A 29 4.99 7.17 -10.40
CA ILE A 29 4.40 5.94 -9.86
C ILE A 29 3.73 5.22 -11.02
N LEU A 30 4.05 3.94 -11.19
CA LEU A 30 3.41 3.06 -12.16
C LEU A 30 2.34 2.21 -11.50
N GLU A 31 2.66 1.63 -10.34
CA GLU A 31 1.73 0.79 -9.58
C GLU A 31 1.70 1.25 -8.12
N PHE A 32 0.50 1.23 -7.53
CA PHE A 32 0.31 1.41 -6.10
C PHE A 32 -0.42 0.19 -5.54
N GLY A 33 0.32 -0.69 -4.88
CA GLY A 33 -0.19 -1.81 -4.12
C GLY A 33 -0.38 -1.45 -2.65
N ALA A 34 -1.42 -2.00 -2.03
CA ALA A 34 -1.57 -1.97 -0.58
C ALA A 34 -2.23 -3.24 -0.05
N ILE A 35 -1.88 -3.62 1.17
CA ILE A 35 -2.58 -4.69 1.90
C ILE A 35 -2.91 -4.22 3.32
N LEU A 36 -4.10 -4.56 3.79
CA LEU A 36 -4.47 -4.44 5.20
C LEU A 36 -4.18 -5.74 5.91
N VAL A 37 -3.60 -5.64 7.10
CA VAL A 37 -3.11 -6.79 7.87
C VAL A 37 -3.57 -6.68 9.32
N CYS A 38 -3.95 -7.83 9.90
CA CYS A 38 -4.22 -7.93 11.33
C CYS A 38 -2.90 -7.80 12.12
N PRO A 39 -2.74 -6.82 13.03
CA PRO A 39 -1.48 -6.63 13.76
C PRO A 39 -1.13 -7.78 14.72
N LYS A 40 -2.11 -8.61 15.09
CA LYS A 40 -1.91 -9.71 16.06
C LYS A 40 -1.51 -11.02 15.38
N THR A 41 -2.07 -11.30 14.20
CA THR A 41 -1.86 -12.57 13.49
C THR A 41 -0.99 -12.42 12.25
N LEU A 42 -0.78 -11.20 11.77
CA LEU A 42 -0.11 -10.86 10.51
C LEU A 42 -0.78 -11.48 9.27
N GLU A 43 -2.06 -11.86 9.39
CA GLU A 43 -2.86 -12.32 8.27
C GLU A 43 -3.30 -11.14 7.41
N GLU A 44 -3.26 -11.34 6.09
CA GLU A 44 -3.83 -10.42 5.12
C GLU A 44 -5.36 -10.40 5.26
N LEU A 45 -5.90 -9.20 5.44
CA LEU A 45 -7.33 -8.95 5.56
C LEU A 45 -7.93 -8.50 4.23
N GLN A 46 -7.22 -7.62 3.51
CA GLN A 46 -7.70 -7.08 2.24
C GLN A 46 -6.56 -6.55 1.37
N PRO A 47 -6.49 -6.95 0.08
CA PRO A 47 -5.58 -6.37 -0.89
C PRO A 47 -6.21 -5.22 -1.71
N TYR A 48 -5.35 -4.32 -2.17
CA TYR A 48 -5.65 -3.22 -3.09
C TYR A 48 -4.50 -3.09 -4.10
N SER A 49 -4.83 -2.77 -5.35
CA SER A 49 -3.84 -2.45 -6.39
C SER A 49 -4.47 -1.49 -7.41
N THR A 50 -3.64 -0.67 -8.05
CA THR A 50 -3.98 0.20 -9.18
C THR A 50 -3.10 -0.14 -10.38
N LEU A 51 -3.63 -0.09 -11.61
CA LEU A 51 -2.87 -0.27 -12.85
C LEU A 51 -2.35 1.04 -13.43
#